data_AF-A0A3D2GZW2-F1
#
_entry.id   AF-A0A3D2GZW2-F1
#
_cell.length_a   1.000
_cell.length_b   1.000
_cell.length_c   1.000
_cell.angle_alpha   90.00
_cell.angle_beta   90.00
_cell.angle_gamma   90.00
#
_symmetry.space_group_name_H-M   'P 1'
#
loop_
_entity.id
_entity.type
_entity.pdbx_description
1 polymer ?
#
loop_
_entity_poly.entity_id
_entity_poly.type
_entity_poly.pdbx_seq_one_letter_code
_entity_poly.pdbx_strand_id
1 'polypeptide(L)'
;MAKKTKTQPKARKTITSNNLADLSKLVQALEIDDENPENQQKPSALDKKIIYNEFQNSTYTLVSPMAYLIGIDKENFGEENARPFLLKSYEELDAHKEARIIRNLCRIRTAMERNYPAIVNEFRMSFRNIGSVPNLIPSEAVAQLEQDGVRIYKAKPDIDEYIISINCEISNRINQVARFFPEWVKWDYVKPIFLMPNGTKKDGIKKAGEYYKSDTRRYPFHCWINWDAVATSPESKGNILYNDEKFVTILYERHEDRFENLSLVRDAGNSTMRNLGRLLGQCKKCLIAVDCENSDAVKLAAALSSLPTEQLGKMSKVILFDSEYTTAQWKTLVDRTLSTAVDEKANLELEHIKVERLNQNKSQCDMALAVRTSREVYTSGVDAVILVSSDSDYWAMIHQLDSVRFLVMLEKGKTGMAIMDTLARHEIPFCFIDDFCTAASYNIKTSTLINAIQEQINQQLAGESTKPFNVREMMETALQNSWIMMTDKEKEAFYKRYLLCMKLNVSPDGAVSITLG
;
A
#
# COMPACT_ATOMS: atom_id res chain seq x y z
N MET A 1 -66.31 -13.52 28.74
CA MET A 1 -65.61 -14.45 27.83
C MET A 1 -64.84 -13.64 26.80
N ALA A 2 -63.50 -13.62 26.88
CA ALA A 2 -62.61 -13.32 25.75
C ALA A 2 -61.16 -13.62 26.20
N LYS A 3 -60.54 -14.60 25.55
CA LYS A 3 -59.18 -15.10 25.78
C LYS A 3 -58.16 -14.03 25.36
N LYS A 4 -57.24 -13.65 26.27
CA LYS A 4 -55.99 -12.94 25.90
C LYS A 4 -55.03 -13.93 25.26
N THR A 5 -54.85 -13.83 23.94
CA THR A 5 -53.81 -14.52 23.18
C THR A 5 -52.46 -13.85 23.43
N LYS A 6 -51.48 -14.64 23.88
CA LYS A 6 -50.06 -14.27 23.93
C LYS A 6 -49.50 -14.23 22.50
N THR A 7 -49.07 -13.07 22.02
CA THR A 7 -48.20 -12.94 20.86
C THR A 7 -46.75 -13.05 21.31
N GLN A 8 -46.07 -14.14 20.91
CA GLN A 8 -44.61 -14.26 20.98
C GLN A 8 -43.95 -13.22 20.05
N PRO A 9 -42.79 -12.65 20.42
CA PRO A 9 -42.00 -11.88 19.49
C PRO A 9 -41.43 -12.81 18.41
N LYS A 10 -41.73 -12.52 17.14
CA LYS A 10 -41.11 -13.17 15.99
C LYS A 10 -39.60 -12.92 16.03
N ALA A 11 -38.81 -13.99 15.97
CA ALA A 11 -37.37 -13.92 15.77
C ALA A 11 -37.05 -13.10 14.51
N ARG A 12 -36.32 -11.99 14.66
CA ARG A 12 -35.77 -11.24 13.53
C ARG A 12 -34.68 -12.12 12.88
N LYS A 13 -34.88 -12.47 11.61
CA LYS A 13 -33.89 -13.15 10.78
C LYS A 13 -32.61 -12.33 10.72
N THR A 14 -31.48 -12.95 11.06
CA THR A 14 -30.14 -12.44 10.77
C THR A 14 -30.01 -12.28 9.25
N ILE A 15 -29.83 -11.05 8.77
CA ILE A 15 -29.51 -10.78 7.36
C ILE A 15 -27.99 -10.81 7.25
N THR A 16 -27.45 -11.88 6.70
CA THR A 16 -26.11 -11.92 6.09
C THR A 16 -26.30 -11.64 4.59
N SER A 17 -25.86 -10.49 4.09
CA SER A 17 -26.04 -10.09 2.69
C SER A 17 -24.71 -9.85 1.99
N ASN A 18 -24.40 -10.66 0.97
CA ASN A 18 -23.21 -10.59 0.10
C ASN A 18 -23.53 -9.96 -1.27
N ASN A 19 -24.37 -8.93 -1.36
CA ASN A 19 -24.77 -8.39 -2.68
C ASN A 19 -24.68 -6.87 -2.80
N LEU A 20 -24.06 -6.41 -3.89
CA LEU A 20 -23.73 -5.01 -4.20
C LEU A 20 -24.97 -4.09 -4.33
N ALA A 21 -26.12 -4.65 -4.67
CA ALA A 21 -27.38 -3.89 -4.82
C ALA A 21 -28.01 -3.47 -3.49
N ASP A 22 -27.71 -4.16 -2.39
CA ASP A 22 -28.17 -3.79 -1.05
C ASP A 22 -27.26 -2.72 -0.41
N LEU A 23 -26.00 -2.63 -0.86
CA LEU A 23 -25.03 -1.61 -0.43
C LEU A 23 -25.38 -0.20 -0.94
N SER A 24 -25.78 -0.03 -2.20
CA SER A 24 -26.24 1.28 -2.71
C SER A 24 -27.51 1.77 -2.01
N LYS A 25 -28.40 0.86 -1.60
CA LYS A 25 -29.61 1.22 -0.85
C LYS A 25 -29.31 1.65 0.59
N LEU A 26 -28.29 1.07 1.21
CA LEU A 26 -27.80 1.45 2.54
C LEU A 26 -27.08 2.81 2.52
N VAL A 27 -26.29 3.09 1.47
CA VAL A 27 -25.67 4.40 1.26
C VAL A 27 -26.72 5.49 1.01
N GLN A 28 -27.72 5.22 0.17
CA GLN A 28 -28.85 6.15 -0.02
C GLN A 28 -29.67 6.37 1.24
N ALA A 29 -29.86 5.34 2.07
CA ALA A 29 -30.56 5.50 3.35
C ALA A 29 -29.79 6.39 4.34
N LEU A 30 -28.45 6.40 4.29
CA LEU A 30 -27.60 7.25 5.12
C LEU A 30 -27.54 8.71 4.62
N GLU A 31 -27.65 8.94 3.31
CA GLU A 31 -27.71 10.29 2.73
C GLU A 31 -29.05 11.00 3.02
N ILE A 32 -30.13 10.25 3.22
CA ILE A 32 -31.47 10.79 3.48
C ILE A 32 -31.66 11.24 4.94
N ASP A 33 -30.91 10.65 5.89
CA ASP A 33 -31.02 11.01 7.32
C ASP A 33 -30.33 12.35 7.67
N ASP A 34 -29.46 12.89 6.80
CA ASP A 34 -28.76 14.17 7.03
C ASP A 34 -29.59 15.42 6.64
N GLU A 35 -30.73 15.26 5.97
CA GLU A 35 -31.55 16.40 5.49
C GLU A 35 -32.87 16.65 6.26
N ASN A 36 -33.19 15.89 7.31
CA ASN A 36 -34.46 16.05 8.03
C ASN A 36 -34.30 16.21 9.56
N PRO A 37 -34.34 17.45 10.10
CA PRO A 37 -34.06 17.71 11.52
C PRO A 37 -35.13 17.22 12.51
N GLU A 38 -36.24 16.61 12.07
CA GLU A 38 -37.36 16.22 12.94
C GLU A 38 -37.42 14.73 13.35
N ASN A 39 -36.46 13.88 12.96
CA ASN A 39 -36.48 12.45 13.31
C ASN A 39 -35.26 11.99 14.11
N GLN A 40 -35.00 12.62 15.27
CA GLN A 40 -34.00 12.13 16.22
C GLN A 40 -34.52 10.93 17.03
N GLN A 41 -34.54 9.73 16.42
CA GLN A 41 -34.40 8.51 17.21
C GLN A 41 -32.91 8.28 17.47
N LYS A 42 -32.47 8.56 18.72
CA LYS A 42 -31.11 8.27 19.18
C LYS A 42 -30.74 6.81 18.86
N PRO A 43 -29.62 6.55 18.15
CA PRO A 43 -29.21 5.19 17.81
C PRO A 43 -28.99 4.35 19.07
N SER A 44 -29.44 3.09 19.07
CA SER A 44 -29.24 2.20 20.21
C SER A 44 -27.75 1.83 20.36
N ALA A 45 -27.35 1.34 21.53
CA ALA A 45 -25.99 0.89 21.79
C ALA A 45 -25.50 -0.22 20.82
N LEU A 46 -26.42 -0.94 20.18
CA LEU A 46 -26.11 -1.94 19.16
C LEU A 46 -25.90 -1.32 17.77
N ASP A 47 -26.58 -0.21 17.46
CA ASP A 47 -26.40 0.54 16.21
C ASP A 47 -25.05 1.29 16.22
N LYS A 48 -24.64 1.81 17.39
CA LYS A 48 -23.26 2.30 17.60
C LYS A 48 -22.20 1.21 17.41
N LYS A 49 -22.54 -0.05 17.67
CA LYS A 49 -21.65 -1.21 17.47
C LYS A 49 -21.48 -1.58 15.99
N ILE A 50 -22.44 -1.21 15.14
CA ILE A 50 -22.40 -1.44 13.68
C ILE A 50 -21.70 -0.28 12.97
N ILE A 51 -21.76 0.95 13.50
CA ILE A 51 -21.04 2.12 12.96
C ILE A 51 -19.51 1.96 13.02
N TYR A 52 -18.98 1.11 13.90
CA TYR A 52 -17.53 0.87 14.05
C TYR A 52 -16.99 -0.37 13.31
N ASN A 53 -17.78 -1.01 12.45
CA ASN A 53 -17.20 -1.84 11.39
C ASN A 53 -16.88 -0.92 10.21
N GLU A 54 -15.78 -0.18 10.31
CA GLU A 54 -15.30 0.67 9.23
C GLU A 54 -15.01 -0.19 7.99
N PHE A 55 -15.60 0.17 6.85
CA PHE A 55 -15.13 -0.33 5.57
C PHE A 55 -13.74 0.27 5.32
N GLN A 56 -12.71 -0.55 5.49
CA GLN A 56 -11.32 -0.19 5.20
C GLN A 56 -11.19 0.24 3.73
N ASN A 57 -10.41 1.30 3.51
CA ASN A 57 -10.19 1.81 2.17
C ASN A 57 -9.28 0.86 1.37
N SER A 58 -9.58 0.74 0.08
CA SER A 58 -8.80 -0.08 -0.84
C SER A 58 -7.54 0.67 -1.28
N THR A 59 -6.40 -0.02 -1.33
CA THR A 59 -5.16 0.54 -1.89
C THR A 59 -4.99 0.13 -3.35
N TYR A 60 -4.18 0.90 -4.09
CA TYR A 60 -3.95 0.73 -5.53
C TYR A 60 -2.46 0.67 -5.92
N THR A 61 -1.60 0.44 -4.95
CA THR A 61 -0.13 0.46 -5.07
C THR A 61 0.44 -0.74 -5.83
N LEU A 62 -0.27 -1.87 -5.88
CA LEU A 62 0.11 -3.07 -6.66
C LEU A 62 -0.57 -3.10 -8.02
N VAL A 63 -1.87 -2.79 -8.05
CA VAL A 63 -2.64 -2.86 -9.29
C VAL A 63 -2.24 -1.76 -10.27
N SER A 64 -1.71 -0.62 -9.80
CA SER A 64 -1.24 0.46 -10.68
C SER A 64 0.03 0.11 -11.48
N PRO A 65 1.12 -0.40 -10.86
CA PRO A 65 2.25 -0.97 -11.62
C PRO A 65 1.83 -2.10 -12.57
N MET A 66 0.93 -2.99 -12.11
CA MET A 66 0.41 -4.08 -12.93
C MET A 66 -0.34 -3.55 -14.16
N ALA A 67 -1.24 -2.58 -13.97
CA ALA A 67 -2.00 -1.92 -15.03
C ALA A 67 -1.09 -1.26 -16.06
N TYR A 68 -0.04 -0.57 -15.60
CA TYR A 68 0.94 0.04 -16.48
C TYR A 68 1.67 -1.03 -17.32
N LEU A 69 2.18 -2.09 -16.69
CA LEU A 69 2.99 -3.10 -17.38
C LEU A 69 2.20 -3.95 -18.38
N ILE A 70 0.92 -4.22 -18.14
CA ILE A 70 0.08 -4.94 -19.11
C ILE A 70 -0.39 -4.06 -20.28
N GLY A 71 -0.17 -2.75 -20.19
CA GLY A 71 -0.43 -1.82 -21.29
C GLY A 71 -1.75 -1.04 -21.21
N ILE A 72 -2.35 -0.86 -20.03
CA ILE A 72 -3.55 -0.03 -19.88
C ILE A 72 -3.24 1.43 -20.22
N ASP A 73 -4.14 2.09 -20.95
CA ASP A 73 -3.94 3.48 -21.39
C ASP A 73 -3.91 4.49 -20.24
N LYS A 74 -3.10 5.55 -20.41
CA LYS A 74 -2.83 6.58 -19.40
C LYS A 74 -4.10 7.26 -18.87
N GLU A 75 -5.16 7.32 -19.66
CA GLU A 75 -6.45 7.91 -19.28
C GLU A 75 -7.12 7.25 -18.07
N ASN A 76 -6.73 6.00 -17.74
CA ASN A 76 -7.22 5.27 -16.57
C ASN A 76 -6.39 5.53 -15.31
N PHE A 77 -5.41 6.44 -15.38
CA PHE A 77 -4.55 6.83 -14.28
C PHE A 77 -4.86 8.28 -13.89
N GLY A 78 -4.94 8.57 -12.60
CA GLY A 78 -5.29 9.90 -12.10
C GLY A 78 -5.02 10.07 -10.63
N GLU A 79 -5.56 11.16 -10.08
CA GLU A 79 -5.60 11.39 -8.64
C GLU A 79 -6.50 10.34 -7.95
N GLU A 80 -6.25 10.15 -6.66
CA GLU A 80 -6.96 9.17 -5.84
C GLU A 80 -8.48 9.42 -5.89
N ASN A 81 -9.27 8.34 -6.05
CA ASN A 81 -10.72 8.35 -6.27
C ASN A 81 -11.21 8.93 -7.61
N ALA A 82 -10.39 9.64 -8.39
CA ALA A 82 -10.78 10.16 -9.70
C ALA A 82 -10.66 9.10 -10.81
N ARG A 83 -9.70 8.19 -10.69
CA ARG A 83 -9.42 7.11 -11.65
C ARG A 83 -9.07 5.79 -10.95
N PRO A 84 -9.20 4.64 -11.64
CA PRO A 84 -8.90 3.33 -11.06
C PRO A 84 -7.44 3.12 -10.64
N PHE A 85 -6.49 3.83 -11.25
CA PHE A 85 -5.05 3.66 -11.02
C PHE A 85 -4.35 4.98 -10.71
N LEU A 86 -3.22 4.88 -10.01
CA LEU A 86 -2.46 6.02 -9.50
C LEU A 86 -1.57 6.63 -10.59
N LEU A 87 -1.74 7.92 -10.87
CA LEU A 87 -0.91 8.64 -11.85
C LEU A 87 0.58 8.63 -11.50
N LYS A 88 0.92 8.75 -10.21
CA LYS A 88 2.30 8.70 -9.72
C LYS A 88 3.01 7.40 -10.14
N SER A 89 2.31 6.25 -10.06
CA SER A 89 2.87 4.97 -10.50
C SER A 89 3.10 4.95 -12.01
N TYR A 90 2.22 5.57 -12.81
CA TYR A 90 2.45 5.69 -14.24
C TYR A 90 3.75 6.44 -14.52
N GLU A 91 3.91 7.63 -13.93
CA GLU A 91 5.06 8.52 -14.16
C GLU A 91 6.37 7.87 -13.72
N GLU A 92 6.36 7.18 -12.57
CA GLU A 92 7.51 6.43 -12.08
C GLU A 92 7.92 5.32 -13.05
N LEU A 93 7.00 4.43 -13.43
CA LEU A 93 7.33 3.34 -14.35
C LEU A 93 7.66 3.83 -15.77
N ASP A 94 7.09 4.94 -16.22
CA ASP A 94 7.40 5.53 -17.53
C ASP A 94 8.80 6.15 -17.58
N ALA A 95 9.38 6.57 -16.44
CA ALA A 95 10.77 7.01 -16.37
C ALA A 95 11.76 5.86 -16.62
N HIS A 96 11.39 4.61 -16.31
CA HIS A 96 12.26 3.44 -16.41
C HIS A 96 12.12 2.70 -17.74
N LYS A 97 13.23 2.62 -18.47
CA LYS A 97 13.34 1.94 -19.77
C LYS A 97 12.83 0.49 -19.74
N GLU A 98 13.18 -0.28 -18.72
CA GLU A 98 12.80 -1.69 -18.59
C GLU A 98 11.28 -1.87 -18.49
N ALA A 99 10.61 -0.96 -17.77
CA ALA A 99 9.16 -0.96 -17.65
C ALA A 99 8.47 -0.52 -18.94
N ARG A 100 8.97 0.55 -19.61
CA ARG A 100 8.47 0.97 -20.93
C ARG A 100 8.55 -0.15 -21.97
N ILE A 101 9.65 -0.91 -21.99
CA ILE A 101 9.82 -2.04 -22.90
C ILE A 101 8.72 -3.09 -22.67
N ILE A 102 8.54 -3.56 -21.43
CA ILE A 102 7.52 -4.59 -21.11
C ILE A 102 6.12 -4.08 -21.44
N ARG A 103 5.80 -2.84 -21.07
CA ARG A 103 4.52 -2.19 -21.38
C ARG A 103 4.23 -2.19 -22.87
N ASN A 104 5.15 -1.67 -23.68
CA ASN A 104 4.93 -1.51 -25.11
C ASN A 104 4.87 -2.86 -25.84
N LEU A 105 5.66 -3.86 -25.42
CA LEU A 105 5.53 -5.23 -25.90
C LEU A 105 4.14 -5.80 -25.60
N CYS A 106 3.61 -5.60 -24.38
CA CYS A 106 2.27 -6.06 -24.01
C CYS A 106 1.16 -5.33 -24.78
N ARG A 107 1.30 -4.02 -25.02
CA ARG A 107 0.36 -3.21 -25.82
C ARG A 107 0.28 -3.72 -27.25
N ILE A 108 1.43 -3.94 -27.89
CA ILE A 108 1.50 -4.44 -29.26
C ILE A 108 0.94 -5.87 -29.36
N ARG A 109 1.30 -6.75 -28.42
CA ARG A 109 0.75 -8.12 -28.36
C ARG A 109 -0.77 -8.10 -28.24
N THR A 110 -1.31 -7.29 -27.34
CA THR A 110 -2.77 -7.13 -27.16
C THR A 110 -3.43 -6.65 -28.44
N ALA A 111 -2.86 -5.63 -29.10
CA ALA A 111 -3.38 -5.12 -30.37
C ALA A 111 -3.38 -6.19 -31.47
N MET A 112 -2.32 -7.00 -31.56
CA MET A 112 -2.22 -8.12 -32.49
C MET A 112 -3.28 -9.19 -32.23
N GLU A 113 -3.52 -9.58 -30.98
CA GLU A 113 -4.55 -10.57 -30.63
C GLU A 113 -5.97 -10.05 -30.95
N ARG A 114 -6.23 -8.78 -30.61
CA ARG A 114 -7.53 -8.13 -30.83
C ARG A 114 -7.84 -7.93 -32.31
N ASN A 115 -6.85 -7.51 -33.09
CA ASN A 115 -7.03 -7.14 -34.50
C ASN A 115 -6.46 -8.18 -35.48
N TYR A 116 -6.24 -9.42 -35.02
CA TYR A 116 -5.51 -10.46 -35.76
C TYR A 116 -5.95 -10.60 -37.23
N PRO A 117 -7.25 -10.77 -37.57
CA PRO A 117 -7.64 -10.97 -38.98
C PRO A 117 -7.37 -9.74 -39.86
N ALA A 118 -7.59 -8.54 -39.31
CA ALA A 118 -7.36 -7.28 -40.02
C ALA A 118 -5.87 -7.05 -40.29
N ILE A 119 -5.01 -7.33 -39.31
CA ILE A 119 -3.56 -7.22 -39.46
C ILE A 119 -3.02 -8.24 -40.48
N VAL A 120 -3.50 -9.49 -40.43
CA VAL A 120 -3.14 -10.50 -41.44
C VAL A 120 -3.47 -10.02 -42.85
N ASN A 121 -4.65 -9.40 -43.03
CA ASN A 121 -5.05 -8.84 -44.31
C ASN A 121 -4.12 -7.71 -44.76
N GLU A 122 -3.80 -6.75 -43.88
CA GLU A 122 -2.90 -5.64 -44.21
C GLU A 122 -1.47 -6.11 -44.54
N PHE A 123 -0.95 -7.10 -43.83
CA PHE A 123 0.39 -7.62 -44.08
C PHE A 123 0.48 -8.40 -45.40
N ARG A 124 -0.55 -9.19 -45.73
CA ARG A 124 -0.56 -10.03 -46.93
C ARG A 124 -1.01 -9.31 -48.20
N MET A 125 -2.04 -8.46 -48.10
CA MET A 125 -2.70 -7.84 -49.26
C MET A 125 -2.17 -6.44 -49.54
N SER A 126 -1.85 -5.67 -48.49
CA SER A 126 -1.40 -4.27 -48.62
C SER A 126 0.12 -4.11 -48.52
N PHE A 127 0.88 -5.20 -48.33
CA PHE A 127 2.33 -5.22 -48.10
C PHE A 127 2.79 -4.26 -46.99
N ARG A 128 1.91 -4.00 -46.01
CA ARG A 128 2.22 -3.16 -44.85
C ARG A 128 2.99 -3.95 -43.80
N ASN A 129 3.67 -3.23 -42.93
CA ASN A 129 4.39 -3.77 -41.76
C ASN A 129 3.91 -3.12 -40.46
N ILE A 130 4.47 -3.56 -39.33
CA ILE A 130 4.11 -3.16 -37.97
C ILE A 130 4.12 -1.63 -37.73
N GLY A 131 4.99 -0.87 -38.41
CA GLY A 131 5.08 0.59 -38.29
C GLY A 131 4.20 1.38 -39.26
N SER A 132 3.39 0.70 -40.09
CA SER A 132 2.59 1.31 -41.17
C SER A 132 1.09 1.02 -41.06
N VAL A 133 0.64 0.48 -39.93
CA VAL A 133 -0.78 0.17 -39.64
C VAL A 133 -1.25 0.81 -38.32
N PRO A 134 -1.15 2.15 -38.17
CA PRO A 134 -1.44 2.85 -36.91
C PRO A 134 -2.87 2.66 -36.39
N ASN A 135 -3.83 2.38 -37.27
CA ASN A 135 -5.22 2.14 -36.89
C ASN A 135 -5.44 0.78 -36.19
N LEU A 136 -4.49 -0.15 -36.30
CA LEU A 136 -4.60 -1.51 -35.77
C LEU A 136 -3.53 -1.82 -34.73
N ILE A 137 -2.37 -1.17 -34.83
CA ILE A 137 -1.21 -1.37 -33.95
C ILE A 137 -0.74 0.00 -33.43
N PRO A 138 -0.54 0.17 -32.12
CA PRO A 138 -0.07 1.43 -31.54
C PRO A 138 1.33 1.77 -32.05
N SER A 139 1.41 2.69 -33.02
CA SER A 139 2.67 3.04 -33.69
C SER A 139 3.61 3.81 -32.75
N GLU A 140 3.06 4.52 -31.78
CA GLU A 140 3.82 5.16 -30.70
C GLU A 140 4.54 4.13 -29.82
N ALA A 141 3.91 2.97 -29.55
CA ALA A 141 4.55 1.89 -28.80
C ALA A 141 5.71 1.26 -29.59
N VAL A 142 5.55 1.12 -30.92
CA VAL A 142 6.60 0.61 -31.81
C VAL A 142 7.79 1.58 -31.84
N ALA A 143 7.53 2.88 -32.01
CA ALA A 143 8.57 3.90 -32.01
C ALA A 143 9.30 3.98 -30.66
N GLN A 144 8.57 3.90 -29.55
CA GLN A 144 9.17 3.91 -28.21
C GLN A 144 10.06 2.69 -27.96
N LEU A 145 9.67 1.49 -28.44
CA LEU A 145 10.52 0.30 -28.36
C LEU A 145 11.82 0.47 -29.14
N GLU A 146 11.77 1.07 -30.33
CA GLU A 146 12.98 1.34 -31.12
C GLU A 146 13.91 2.34 -30.42
N GLN A 147 13.35 3.41 -29.82
CA GLN A 147 14.11 4.36 -28.98
C GLN A 147 14.72 3.68 -27.76
N ASP A 148 13.99 2.75 -27.14
CA ASP A 148 14.48 1.92 -26.04
C ASP A 148 15.39 0.77 -26.52
N GLY A 149 15.76 0.73 -27.81
CA GLY A 149 16.74 -0.21 -28.36
C GLY A 149 16.23 -1.63 -28.58
N VAL A 150 14.92 -1.82 -28.65
CA VAL A 150 14.26 -3.10 -28.98
C VAL A 150 13.65 -3.01 -30.37
N ARG A 151 14.35 -3.54 -31.37
CA ARG A 151 13.90 -3.52 -32.75
C ARG A 151 13.10 -4.77 -33.08
N ILE A 152 11.80 -4.60 -33.27
CA ILE A 152 10.87 -5.70 -33.62
C ILE A 152 10.58 -5.82 -35.11
N TYR A 153 10.99 -4.85 -35.94
CA TYR A 153 10.72 -4.81 -37.38
C TYR A 153 11.18 -6.07 -38.12
N LYS A 154 10.32 -6.60 -39.00
CA LYS A 154 10.65 -7.71 -39.92
C LYS A 154 10.41 -7.30 -41.37
N ALA A 155 11.38 -7.61 -42.23
CA ALA A 155 11.31 -7.33 -43.68
C ALA A 155 10.19 -8.12 -44.38
N LYS A 156 9.91 -9.34 -43.92
CA LYS A 156 8.75 -10.14 -44.33
C LYS A 156 7.78 -10.19 -43.16
N PRO A 157 6.71 -9.37 -43.15
CA PRO A 157 5.82 -9.28 -42.02
C PRO A 157 4.92 -10.51 -41.93
N ASP A 158 4.97 -11.22 -40.81
CA ASP A 158 4.06 -12.32 -40.46
C ASP A 158 3.64 -12.16 -39.00
N ILE A 159 2.33 -12.13 -38.76
CA ILE A 159 1.78 -11.81 -37.43
C ILE A 159 2.18 -12.86 -36.38
N ASP A 160 2.22 -14.14 -36.75
CA ASP A 160 2.57 -15.23 -35.84
C ASP A 160 4.04 -15.10 -35.42
N GLU A 161 4.92 -14.83 -36.39
CA GLU A 161 6.32 -14.56 -36.10
C GLU A 161 6.54 -13.32 -35.24
N TYR A 162 5.76 -12.26 -35.42
CA TYR A 162 5.82 -11.08 -34.55
C TYR A 162 5.39 -11.42 -33.13
N ILE A 163 4.25 -12.10 -32.94
CA ILE A 163 3.76 -12.50 -31.61
C ILE A 163 4.78 -13.40 -30.90
N ILE A 164 5.39 -14.36 -31.61
CA ILE A 164 6.45 -15.23 -31.07
C ILE A 164 7.65 -14.39 -30.63
N SER A 165 8.12 -13.46 -31.47
CA SER A 165 9.25 -12.58 -31.13
C SER A 165 8.95 -11.71 -29.90
N ILE A 166 7.73 -11.17 -29.81
CA ILE A 166 7.30 -10.35 -28.68
C ILE A 166 7.24 -11.20 -27.40
N ASN A 167 6.69 -12.42 -27.46
CA ASN A 167 6.65 -13.33 -26.33
C ASN A 167 8.05 -13.71 -25.83
N CYS A 168 9.02 -13.91 -26.73
CA CYS A 168 10.41 -14.12 -26.37
C CYS A 168 11.01 -12.90 -25.66
N GLU A 169 10.84 -11.70 -26.21
CA GLU A 169 11.33 -10.46 -25.59
C GLU A 169 10.73 -10.22 -24.20
N ILE A 170 9.42 -10.45 -24.03
CA ILE A 170 8.76 -10.39 -22.71
C ILE A 170 9.42 -11.40 -21.77
N SER A 171 9.52 -12.68 -22.16
CA SER A 171 10.09 -13.72 -21.31
C SER A 171 11.54 -13.42 -20.89
N ASN A 172 12.35 -12.87 -21.80
CA ASN A 172 13.76 -12.55 -21.54
C ASN A 172 13.93 -11.38 -20.57
N ARG A 173 12.97 -10.46 -20.53
CA ARG A 173 13.11 -9.18 -19.81
C ARG A 173 12.20 -9.07 -18.60
N ILE A 174 11.19 -9.93 -18.45
CA ILE A 174 10.15 -9.76 -17.43
C ILE A 174 10.72 -9.67 -16.00
N ASN A 175 11.80 -10.38 -15.69
CA ASN A 175 12.42 -10.29 -14.36
C ASN A 175 12.99 -8.90 -14.03
N GLN A 176 13.28 -8.05 -15.03
CA GLN A 176 13.79 -6.69 -14.83
C GLN A 176 12.74 -5.74 -14.22
N VAL A 177 11.46 -6.08 -14.34
CA VAL A 177 10.35 -5.30 -13.76
C VAL A 177 9.89 -5.80 -12.39
N ALA A 178 10.51 -6.87 -11.86
CA ALA A 178 10.20 -7.40 -10.52
C ALA A 178 10.37 -6.34 -9.42
N ARG A 179 11.33 -5.43 -9.60
CA ARG A 179 11.63 -4.35 -8.65
C ARG A 179 10.49 -3.36 -8.43
N PHE A 180 9.54 -3.25 -9.37
CA PHE A 180 8.37 -2.37 -9.24
C PHE A 180 7.25 -2.99 -8.39
N PHE A 181 7.42 -4.23 -7.95
CA PHE A 181 6.52 -4.87 -7.00
C PHE A 181 7.18 -4.91 -5.61
N PRO A 182 6.40 -4.68 -4.54
CA PRO A 182 6.89 -4.79 -3.17
C PRO A 182 7.43 -6.19 -2.86
N GLU A 183 8.40 -6.28 -1.95
CA GLU A 183 9.08 -7.52 -1.59
C GLU A 183 8.19 -8.59 -0.98
N TRP A 184 7.17 -8.15 -0.24
CA TRP A 184 6.19 -9.02 0.39
C TRP A 184 5.23 -9.66 -0.63
N VAL A 185 5.23 -9.20 -1.89
CA VAL A 185 4.57 -9.90 -3.01
C VAL A 185 5.54 -10.85 -3.68
N LYS A 186 5.17 -12.13 -3.75
CA LYS A 186 5.97 -13.14 -4.45
C LYS A 186 5.99 -12.90 -5.95
N TRP A 187 7.13 -12.45 -6.46
CA TRP A 187 7.33 -12.19 -7.89
C TRP A 187 7.06 -13.42 -8.77
N ASP A 188 7.41 -14.62 -8.30
CA ASP A 188 7.15 -15.87 -9.03
C ASP A 188 5.66 -16.15 -9.25
N TYR A 189 4.77 -15.50 -8.49
CA TYR A 189 3.32 -15.59 -8.69
C TYR A 189 2.84 -14.54 -9.71
N VAL A 190 3.43 -13.34 -9.69
CA VAL A 190 3.06 -12.24 -10.60
C VAL A 190 3.60 -12.48 -12.02
N LYS A 191 4.85 -12.92 -12.15
CA LYS A 191 5.55 -13.10 -13.42
C LYS A 191 4.76 -13.92 -14.46
N PRO A 192 4.18 -15.09 -14.12
CA PRO A 192 3.45 -15.91 -15.08
C PRO A 192 2.24 -15.22 -15.72
N ILE A 193 1.69 -14.17 -15.12
CA ILE A 193 0.56 -13.39 -15.67
C ILE A 193 0.93 -12.74 -17.02
N PHE A 194 2.20 -12.39 -17.22
CA PHE A 194 2.68 -11.78 -18.46
C PHE A 194 3.02 -12.80 -19.56
N LEU A 195 3.19 -14.07 -19.19
CA LEU A 195 3.75 -15.10 -20.06
C LEU A 195 2.63 -15.86 -20.78
N MET A 196 2.71 -15.89 -22.11
CA MET A 196 1.78 -16.68 -22.93
C MET A 196 2.12 -18.17 -22.87
N PRO A 197 1.19 -19.04 -22.45
CA PRO A 197 1.42 -20.49 -22.42
C PRO A 197 1.81 -21.01 -23.80
N ASN A 198 2.97 -21.67 -23.91
CA ASN A 198 3.52 -22.14 -25.19
C ASN A 198 3.65 -21.04 -26.27
N GLY A 199 3.75 -19.77 -25.89
CA GLY A 199 3.73 -18.61 -26.79
C GLY A 199 4.92 -18.47 -27.74
N THR A 200 5.90 -19.38 -27.68
CA THR A 200 7.01 -19.49 -28.63
C THR A 200 6.70 -20.41 -29.81
N LYS A 201 5.52 -21.05 -29.83
CA LYS A 201 5.08 -21.99 -30.87
C LYS A 201 3.77 -21.49 -31.49
N LYS A 202 3.60 -21.73 -32.81
CA LYS A 202 2.39 -21.35 -33.55
C LYS A 202 1.09 -21.93 -32.97
N ASP A 203 1.13 -23.18 -32.50
CA ASP A 203 -0.04 -23.81 -31.84
C ASP A 203 -0.40 -23.12 -30.53
N GLY A 204 0.61 -22.69 -29.75
CA GLY A 204 0.41 -22.00 -28.47
C GLY A 204 -0.21 -20.62 -28.64
N ILE A 205 0.32 -19.80 -29.58
CA ILE A 205 -0.24 -18.47 -29.86
C ILE A 205 -1.68 -18.59 -30.41
N LYS A 206 -1.97 -19.59 -31.24
CA LYS A 206 -3.31 -19.81 -31.77
C LYS A 206 -4.32 -20.13 -30.66
N LYS A 207 -3.96 -21.06 -29.76
CA LYS A 207 -4.78 -21.40 -28.59
C LYS A 207 -5.00 -20.20 -27.66
N ALA A 208 -3.94 -19.43 -27.39
CA ALA A 208 -4.03 -18.23 -26.56
C ALA A 208 -4.94 -17.15 -27.18
N GLY A 209 -4.87 -16.96 -28.51
CA GLY A 209 -5.71 -16.02 -29.23
C GLY A 209 -7.18 -16.46 -29.31
N GLU A 210 -7.45 -17.75 -29.50
CA GLU A 210 -8.81 -18.32 -29.42
C GLU A 210 -9.40 -18.11 -28.02
N TYR A 211 -8.61 -18.35 -26.97
CA TYR A 211 -9.02 -18.13 -25.59
C TYR A 211 -9.31 -16.65 -25.29
N TYR A 212 -8.45 -15.73 -25.73
CA TYR A 212 -8.66 -14.29 -25.59
C TYR A 212 -9.94 -13.79 -26.27
N LYS A 213 -10.25 -14.32 -27.46
CA LYS A 213 -11.47 -13.98 -28.22
C LYS A 213 -12.73 -14.57 -27.63
N SER A 214 -12.63 -15.68 -26.88
CA SER A 214 -13.80 -16.33 -26.26
C SER A 214 -14.49 -15.44 -25.22
N ASP A 215 -13.74 -14.62 -24.47
CA ASP A 215 -14.32 -13.69 -23.50
C ASP A 215 -13.41 -12.47 -23.22
N THR A 216 -13.28 -11.60 -24.22
CA THR A 216 -12.44 -10.39 -24.15
C THR A 216 -12.92 -9.39 -23.07
N ARG A 217 -14.16 -9.48 -22.60
CA ARG A 217 -14.73 -8.57 -21.59
C ARG A 217 -14.21 -8.85 -20.18
N ARG A 218 -13.79 -10.08 -19.90
CA ARG A 218 -13.19 -10.40 -18.59
C ARG A 218 -11.76 -9.91 -18.44
N TYR A 219 -11.04 -9.69 -19.54
CA TYR A 219 -9.69 -9.16 -19.53
C TYR A 219 -9.68 -7.69 -19.03
N PRO A 220 -8.78 -7.34 -18.09
CA PRO A 220 -8.75 -5.98 -17.53
C PRO A 220 -8.48 -4.98 -18.65
N PHE A 221 -9.44 -4.07 -18.90
CA PHE A 221 -9.38 -3.07 -19.98
C PHE A 221 -9.06 -3.68 -21.35
N HIS A 222 -9.49 -4.92 -21.58
CA HIS A 222 -9.20 -5.71 -22.79
C HIS A 222 -7.70 -5.99 -23.03
N CYS A 223 -6.81 -5.69 -22.09
CA CYS A 223 -5.39 -6.03 -22.15
C CYS A 223 -5.20 -7.54 -21.99
N TRP A 224 -4.41 -8.15 -22.86
CA TRP A 224 -4.13 -9.58 -22.76
C TRP A 224 -3.31 -9.89 -21.50
N ILE A 225 -3.77 -10.88 -20.71
CA ILE A 225 -3.04 -11.47 -19.58
C ILE A 225 -3.21 -12.98 -19.58
N ASN A 226 -2.32 -13.71 -18.94
CA ASN A 226 -2.47 -15.14 -18.73
C ASN A 226 -3.45 -15.41 -17.57
N TRP A 227 -4.74 -15.63 -17.89
CA TRP A 227 -5.72 -15.97 -16.84
C TRP A 227 -5.39 -17.26 -16.11
N ASP A 228 -4.77 -18.23 -16.77
CA ASP A 228 -4.44 -19.51 -16.14
C ASP A 228 -3.29 -19.37 -15.12
N ALA A 229 -2.56 -18.26 -15.15
CA ALA A 229 -1.58 -17.92 -14.13
C ALA A 229 -2.19 -17.33 -12.85
N VAL A 230 -3.46 -16.91 -12.86
CA VAL A 230 -4.01 -16.12 -11.75
C VAL A 230 -5.44 -16.49 -11.33
N ALA A 231 -6.26 -17.01 -12.23
CA ALA A 231 -7.63 -17.42 -11.89
C ALA A 231 -7.68 -18.86 -11.37
N THR A 232 -8.36 -19.06 -10.24
CA THR A 232 -8.66 -20.38 -9.67
C THR A 232 -9.87 -21.03 -10.33
N SER A 233 -10.82 -20.23 -10.83
CA SER A 233 -12.01 -20.71 -11.51
C SER A 233 -12.48 -19.74 -12.61
N PRO A 234 -13.42 -20.13 -13.49
CA PRO A 234 -14.03 -19.19 -14.44
C PRO A 234 -14.67 -17.97 -13.76
N GLU A 235 -15.30 -18.14 -12.59
CA GLU A 235 -15.98 -17.09 -11.82
C GLU A 235 -15.02 -16.08 -11.21
N SER A 236 -13.78 -16.48 -10.90
CA SER A 236 -12.75 -15.57 -10.37
C SER A 236 -12.16 -14.65 -11.43
N LYS A 237 -12.52 -14.83 -12.71
CA LYS A 237 -12.06 -13.98 -13.83
C LYS A 237 -12.89 -12.70 -13.91
N GLY A 238 -12.19 -11.59 -14.14
CA GLY A 238 -12.80 -10.27 -14.29
C GLY A 238 -12.54 -9.34 -13.11
N ASN A 239 -12.36 -8.06 -13.42
CA ASN A 239 -12.06 -7.00 -12.44
C ASN A 239 -10.94 -7.40 -11.46
N ILE A 240 -9.90 -8.07 -11.96
CA ILE A 240 -8.80 -8.54 -11.11
C ILE A 240 -7.96 -7.37 -10.56
N LEU A 241 -7.89 -6.27 -11.31
CA LEU A 241 -7.21 -5.03 -10.92
C LEU A 241 -8.15 -4.06 -10.21
N TYR A 242 -9.19 -4.55 -9.52
CA TYR A 242 -10.14 -3.69 -8.82
C TYR A 242 -9.50 -2.96 -7.64
N ASN A 243 -8.67 -3.67 -6.86
CA ASN A 243 -7.85 -3.12 -5.79
C ASN A 243 -6.72 -4.11 -5.45
N ASP A 244 -5.77 -3.66 -4.63
CA ASP A 244 -4.62 -4.47 -4.22
C ASP A 244 -5.05 -5.75 -3.48
N GLU A 245 -6.02 -5.65 -2.56
CA GLU A 245 -6.51 -6.80 -1.79
C GLU A 245 -7.03 -7.92 -2.70
N LYS A 246 -7.98 -7.60 -3.59
CA LYS A 246 -8.56 -8.59 -4.50
C LYS A 246 -7.48 -9.19 -5.38
N PHE A 247 -6.54 -8.37 -5.85
CA PHE A 247 -5.43 -8.82 -6.67
C PHE A 247 -4.57 -9.86 -5.92
N VAL A 248 -4.10 -9.55 -4.71
CA VAL A 248 -3.24 -10.46 -3.94
C VAL A 248 -3.98 -11.70 -3.44
N THR A 249 -5.26 -11.58 -3.07
CA THR A 249 -6.07 -12.71 -2.64
C THR A 249 -6.18 -13.74 -3.76
N ILE A 250 -6.63 -13.31 -4.94
CA ILE A 250 -6.78 -14.21 -6.10
C ILE A 250 -5.42 -14.78 -6.54
N LEU A 251 -4.39 -13.94 -6.53
CA LEU A 251 -3.03 -14.35 -6.86
C LEU A 251 -2.53 -15.47 -5.95
N TYR A 252 -2.61 -15.30 -4.62
CA TYR A 252 -2.09 -16.29 -3.68
C TYR A 252 -2.94 -17.56 -3.68
N GLU A 253 -4.28 -17.43 -3.76
CA GLU A 253 -5.19 -18.58 -3.85
C GLU A 253 -4.86 -19.47 -5.06
N ARG A 254 -4.49 -18.88 -6.21
CA ARG A 254 -4.07 -19.63 -7.40
C ARG A 254 -2.83 -20.49 -7.17
N HIS A 255 -1.98 -20.08 -6.25
CA HIS A 255 -0.74 -20.76 -5.91
C HIS A 255 -0.88 -21.66 -4.68
N GLU A 256 -2.12 -22.00 -4.27
CA GLU A 256 -2.41 -22.79 -3.07
C GLU A 256 -1.77 -22.17 -1.80
N ASP A 257 -1.66 -20.84 -1.79
CA ASP A 257 -1.09 -20.04 -0.73
C ASP A 257 -2.13 -19.05 -0.19
N ARG A 258 -1.85 -18.45 0.97
CA ARG A 258 -2.72 -17.43 1.57
C ARG A 258 -1.94 -16.15 1.84
N PHE A 259 -2.50 -15.03 1.41
CA PHE A 259 -1.99 -13.73 1.82
C PHE A 259 -2.50 -13.40 3.23
N GLU A 260 -1.60 -13.39 4.22
CA GLU A 260 -1.96 -13.25 5.64
C GLU A 260 -2.00 -11.78 6.11
N ASN A 261 -1.12 -10.92 5.58
CA ASN A 261 -0.95 -9.56 6.08
C ASN A 261 -1.78 -8.53 5.32
N LEU A 262 -3.09 -8.51 5.57
CA LEU A 262 -4.04 -7.61 4.90
C LEU A 262 -3.76 -6.12 5.17
N SER A 263 -3.02 -5.75 6.22
CA SER A 263 -2.65 -4.35 6.50
C SER A 263 -1.71 -3.74 5.44
N LEU A 264 -1.16 -4.55 4.53
CA LEU A 264 -0.34 -4.09 3.41
C LEU A 264 -1.16 -3.66 2.19
N VAL A 265 -2.46 -3.99 2.16
CA VAL A 265 -3.34 -3.80 0.99
C VAL A 265 -4.68 -3.15 1.36
N ARG A 266 -4.79 -2.69 2.60
CA ARG A 266 -5.97 -2.02 3.17
C ARG A 266 -5.50 -0.80 3.95
N ASP A 267 -6.28 0.27 3.86
CA ASP A 267 -6.04 1.51 4.58
C ASP A 267 -7.22 1.88 5.48
N ALA A 268 -7.03 2.88 6.33
CA ALA A 268 -8.01 3.30 7.30
C ALA A 268 -9.33 3.70 6.61
N GLY A 269 -10.46 3.40 7.26
CA GLY A 269 -11.77 3.65 6.66
C GLY A 269 -12.07 5.14 6.47
N ASN A 270 -13.03 5.44 5.59
CA ASN A 270 -13.46 6.81 5.29
C ASN A 270 -13.92 7.61 6.52
N SER A 271 -14.47 6.96 7.55
CA SER A 271 -14.86 7.62 8.81
C SER A 271 -13.64 8.04 9.63
N THR A 272 -12.63 7.18 9.78
CA THR A 272 -11.35 7.53 10.40
C THR A 272 -10.71 8.72 9.67
N MET A 273 -10.59 8.65 8.34
CA MET A 273 -10.00 9.73 7.54
C MET A 273 -10.80 11.03 7.64
N ARG A 274 -12.14 10.95 7.67
CA ARG A 274 -13.01 12.12 7.85
C ARG A 274 -12.88 12.72 9.24
N ASN A 275 -12.80 11.92 10.28
CA ASN A 275 -12.63 12.39 11.66
C ASN A 275 -11.30 13.12 11.83
N LEU A 276 -10.23 12.54 11.27
CA LEU A 276 -8.91 13.14 11.30
C LEU A 276 -8.85 14.42 10.45
N GLY A 277 -9.42 14.38 9.25
CA GLY A 277 -9.58 15.56 8.39
C GLY A 277 -10.42 16.66 9.02
N ARG A 278 -11.47 16.31 9.80
CA ARG A 278 -12.29 17.27 10.55
C ARG A 278 -11.50 17.91 11.70
N LEU A 279 -10.77 17.11 12.48
CA LEU A 279 -9.92 17.61 13.57
C LEU A 279 -8.89 18.60 13.03
N LEU A 280 -8.11 18.17 12.03
CA LEU A 280 -7.06 18.97 11.42
C LEU A 280 -7.66 20.14 10.61
N GLY A 281 -8.83 19.97 10.03
CA GLY A 281 -9.58 21.02 9.33
C GLY A 281 -9.91 22.20 10.22
N GLN A 282 -10.31 21.93 11.47
CA GLN A 282 -10.84 22.92 12.39
C GLN A 282 -9.82 23.44 13.42
N CYS A 283 -8.65 22.80 13.57
CA CYS A 283 -7.62 23.22 14.52
C CYS A 283 -6.71 24.32 13.95
N LYS A 284 -6.21 25.18 14.84
CA LYS A 284 -5.15 26.15 14.52
C LYS A 284 -3.77 25.55 14.75
N LYS A 285 -3.59 24.80 15.83
CA LYS A 285 -2.35 24.12 16.20
C LYS A 285 -2.65 22.74 16.77
N CYS A 286 -2.22 21.72 16.05
CA CYS A 286 -2.34 20.33 16.51
C CYS A 286 -1.02 19.83 17.11
N LEU A 287 -1.10 19.26 18.30
CA LEU A 287 -0.02 18.49 18.94
C LEU A 287 -0.27 17.00 18.75
N ILE A 288 0.77 16.23 18.44
CA ILE A 288 0.76 14.77 18.58
C ILE A 288 1.55 14.40 19.81
N ALA A 289 0.90 13.77 20.78
CA ALA A 289 1.56 13.23 21.98
C ALA A 289 1.56 11.71 21.89
N VAL A 290 2.75 11.11 21.91
CA VAL A 290 2.92 9.67 21.69
C VAL A 290 3.51 9.02 22.92
N ASP A 291 2.80 8.01 23.42
CA ASP A 291 3.30 7.09 24.42
C ASP A 291 4.09 5.98 23.71
N CYS A 292 5.42 6.10 23.71
CA CYS A 292 6.28 5.18 22.99
C CYS A 292 6.39 3.80 23.66
N GLU A 293 6.00 3.66 24.93
CA GLU A 293 5.96 2.37 25.64
C GLU A 293 4.72 1.58 25.25
N ASN A 294 3.60 2.28 25.03
CA ASN A 294 2.32 1.67 24.70
C ASN A 294 2.06 1.56 23.20
N SER A 295 2.83 2.23 22.34
CA SER A 295 2.56 2.30 20.90
C SER A 295 3.60 1.60 20.02
N ASP A 296 3.21 1.20 18.80
CA ASP A 296 4.10 0.63 17.79
C ASP A 296 4.57 1.71 16.80
N ALA A 297 5.89 1.90 16.71
CA ALA A 297 6.53 2.93 15.89
C ALA A 297 6.24 2.74 14.38
N VAL A 298 6.13 1.50 13.90
CA VAL A 298 5.87 1.18 12.49
C VAL A 298 4.45 1.55 12.11
N LYS A 299 3.48 1.18 12.97
CA LYS A 299 2.07 1.48 12.75
C LYS A 299 1.80 2.98 12.83
N LEU A 300 2.45 3.69 13.76
CA LEU A 300 2.34 5.15 13.80
C LEU A 300 2.96 5.78 12.55
N ALA A 301 4.14 5.34 12.12
CA ALA A 301 4.74 5.81 10.87
C ALA A 301 3.81 5.57 9.66
N ALA A 302 3.08 4.46 9.65
CA ALA A 302 2.10 4.15 8.60
C ALA A 302 0.93 5.12 8.63
N ALA A 303 0.36 5.34 9.83
CA ALA A 303 -0.74 6.27 10.04
C ALA A 303 -0.37 7.69 9.61
N LEU A 304 0.81 8.18 10.02
CA LEU A 304 1.31 9.50 9.65
C LEU A 304 1.60 9.63 8.14
N SER A 305 2.18 8.59 7.52
CA SER A 305 2.46 8.58 6.08
C SER A 305 1.20 8.57 5.22
N SER A 306 0.09 8.07 5.75
CA SER A 306 -1.20 8.01 5.05
C SER A 306 -1.95 9.35 5.09
N LEU A 307 -1.45 10.34 5.83
CA LEU A 307 -2.10 11.64 5.93
C LEU A 307 -1.71 12.53 4.76
N PRO A 308 -2.68 13.24 4.15
CA PRO A 308 -2.37 14.21 3.12
C PRO A 308 -1.38 15.28 3.62
N THR A 309 -0.44 15.67 2.76
CA THR A 309 0.59 16.66 3.10
C THR A 309 0.00 17.97 3.63
N GLU A 310 -1.14 18.42 3.11
CA GLU A 310 -1.87 19.59 3.61
C GLU A 310 -2.24 19.46 5.09
N GLN A 311 -2.76 18.30 5.48
CA GLN A 311 -3.19 18.00 6.85
C GLN A 311 -2.00 17.88 7.81
N LEU A 312 -0.90 17.25 7.37
CA LEU A 312 0.36 17.21 8.12
C LEU A 312 0.90 18.61 8.41
N GLY A 313 0.74 19.56 7.49
CA GLY A 313 1.21 20.94 7.65
C GLY A 313 0.51 21.74 8.75
N LYS A 314 -0.60 21.25 9.31
CA LYS A 314 -1.31 21.86 10.44
C LYS A 314 -0.85 21.33 11.80
N MET A 315 -0.02 20.30 11.79
CA MET A 315 0.64 19.79 12.98
C MET A 315 1.77 20.74 13.35
N SER A 316 1.71 21.29 14.55
CA SER A 316 2.75 22.21 15.03
C SER A 316 3.90 21.47 15.69
N LYS A 317 3.60 20.32 16.32
CA LYS A 317 4.58 19.60 17.13
C LYS A 317 4.21 18.14 17.30
N VAL A 318 5.22 17.26 17.28
CA VAL A 318 5.14 15.87 17.72
C VAL A 318 6.07 15.70 18.91
N ILE A 319 5.55 15.15 20.01
CA ILE A 319 6.34 14.82 21.20
C ILE A 319 6.28 13.32 21.43
N LEU A 320 7.45 12.70 21.35
CA LEU A 320 7.64 11.27 21.62
C LEU A 320 8.12 11.10 23.07
N PHE A 321 7.30 10.47 23.90
CA PHE A 321 7.64 10.17 25.29
C PHE A 321 8.26 8.79 25.39
N ASP A 322 9.58 8.79 25.57
CA ASP A 322 10.48 7.65 25.44
C ASP A 322 10.97 7.19 26.82
N SER A 323 11.49 5.95 26.94
CA SER A 323 12.07 5.43 28.17
C SER A 323 13.33 4.61 27.88
N GLU A 324 13.97 4.06 28.90
CA GLU A 324 15.12 3.16 28.69
C GLU A 324 14.76 1.87 27.93
N TYR A 325 13.47 1.54 27.80
CA TYR A 325 12.96 0.34 27.16
C TYR A 325 12.34 0.58 25.77
N THR A 326 12.22 1.81 25.32
CA THR A 326 11.67 2.11 24.00
C THR A 326 12.71 1.87 22.92
N THR A 327 12.24 1.38 21.76
CA THR A 327 13.11 0.91 20.69
C THR A 327 13.74 2.08 19.92
N ALA A 328 14.96 1.89 19.41
CA ALA A 328 15.61 2.88 18.52
C ALA A 328 14.80 3.19 17.24
N GLN A 329 13.81 2.37 16.89
CA GLN A 329 12.89 2.58 15.76
C GLN A 329 12.19 3.94 15.77
N TRP A 330 11.90 4.52 16.94
CA TRP A 330 11.30 5.85 17.03
C TRP A 330 12.18 6.90 16.35
N LYS A 331 13.49 6.84 16.62
CA LYS A 331 14.49 7.72 16.01
C LYS A 331 14.79 7.45 14.54
N THR A 332 14.44 6.29 14.01
CA THR A 332 14.81 5.90 12.64
C THR A 332 13.63 5.86 11.68
N LEU A 333 12.47 5.39 12.14
CA LEU A 333 11.26 5.27 11.33
C LEU A 333 10.39 6.52 11.47
N VAL A 334 10.05 6.91 12.69
CA VAL A 334 9.14 8.04 12.92
C VAL A 334 9.85 9.36 12.64
N ASP A 335 11.09 9.54 13.11
CA ASP A 335 11.88 10.72 12.76
C ASP A 335 12.06 10.86 11.25
N ARG A 336 12.31 9.76 10.52
CA ARG A 336 12.49 9.82 9.05
C ARG A 336 11.17 10.10 8.33
N THR A 337 10.07 9.47 8.76
CA THR A 337 8.73 9.73 8.23
C THR A 337 8.36 11.20 8.40
N LEU A 338 8.57 11.72 9.60
CA LEU A 338 8.30 13.12 9.94
C LEU A 338 9.29 14.06 9.25
N SER A 339 10.58 13.71 9.15
CA SER A 339 11.59 14.53 8.46
C SER A 339 11.30 14.66 6.97
N THR A 340 10.83 13.59 6.32
CA THR A 340 10.39 13.65 4.92
C THR A 340 9.19 14.59 4.76
N ALA A 341 8.29 14.64 5.75
CA ALA A 341 7.18 15.60 5.78
C ALA A 341 7.61 17.03 6.18
N VAL A 342 8.73 17.17 6.91
CA VAL A 342 9.33 18.44 7.38
C VAL A 342 10.17 19.12 6.29
N ASP A 343 10.89 18.36 5.46
CA ASP A 343 11.69 18.91 4.36
C ASP A 343 10.82 19.62 3.30
N GLU A 344 9.55 19.23 3.18
CA GLU A 344 8.55 19.94 2.36
C GLU A 344 7.88 21.12 3.12
N LYS A 345 7.98 21.20 4.45
CA LYS A 345 7.27 22.18 5.29
C LYS A 345 8.02 22.60 6.55
N ALA A 346 8.47 23.86 6.56
CA ALA A 346 9.31 24.52 7.56
C ALA A 346 8.79 24.63 9.03
N ASN A 347 7.66 24.01 9.42
CA ASN A 347 6.96 24.34 10.68
C ASN A 347 6.64 23.17 11.64
N LEU A 348 6.98 21.91 11.32
CA LEU A 348 6.71 20.78 12.21
C LEU A 348 7.90 20.51 13.15
N GLU A 349 7.72 20.72 14.45
CA GLU A 349 8.73 20.44 15.47
C GLU A 349 8.63 18.98 15.97
N LEU A 350 9.75 18.27 16.07
CA LEU A 350 9.82 16.94 16.65
C LEU A 350 10.68 16.98 17.94
N GLU A 351 10.07 16.61 19.07
CA GLU A 351 10.72 16.57 20.38
C GLU A 351 10.71 15.13 20.93
N HIS A 352 11.88 14.65 21.37
CA HIS A 352 12.01 13.39 22.10
C HIS A 352 12.21 13.69 23.58
N ILE A 353 11.29 13.23 24.42
CA ILE A 353 11.41 13.35 25.88
C ILE A 353 11.70 11.97 26.43
N LYS A 354 12.96 11.72 26.78
CA LYS A 354 13.36 10.50 27.48
C LYS A 354 13.04 10.67 28.97
N VAL A 355 12.14 9.84 29.48
CA VAL A 355 11.71 9.86 30.88
C VAL A 355 12.47 8.77 31.63
N GLU A 356 13.20 9.17 32.67
CA GLU A 356 13.91 8.24 33.54
C GLU A 356 12.93 7.42 34.38
N ARG A 357 13.25 6.14 34.57
CA ARG A 357 12.45 5.27 35.44
C ARG A 357 12.92 5.44 36.88
N LEU A 358 11.97 5.54 37.81
CA LEU A 358 12.28 5.56 39.24
C LEU A 358 12.74 4.18 39.74
N ASN A 359 12.23 3.11 39.12
CA ASN A 359 12.70 1.74 39.27
C ASN A 359 12.27 0.90 38.05
N GLN A 360 12.77 -0.33 37.93
CA GLN A 360 12.49 -1.20 36.76
C GLN A 360 10.99 -1.38 36.48
N ASN A 361 10.14 -1.35 37.51
CA ASN A 361 8.71 -1.63 37.40
C ASN A 361 7.82 -0.38 37.29
N LYS A 362 8.37 0.83 37.45
CA LYS A 362 7.58 2.07 37.51
C LYS A 362 8.12 3.12 36.55
N SER A 363 7.48 3.19 35.40
CA SER A 363 7.66 4.29 34.45
C SER A 363 7.05 5.58 35.00
N GLN A 364 7.60 6.72 34.61
CA GLN A 364 6.97 8.04 34.81
C GLN A 364 6.48 8.63 33.49
N CYS A 365 6.52 7.82 32.41
CA CYS A 365 6.13 8.22 31.06
C CYS A 365 4.72 8.81 31.04
N ASP A 366 3.74 8.12 31.63
CA ASP A 366 2.33 8.56 31.61
C ASP A 366 2.13 9.92 32.25
N MET A 367 2.75 10.14 33.42
CA MET A 367 2.66 11.41 34.14
C MET A 367 3.39 12.52 33.38
N ALA A 368 4.57 12.23 32.81
CA ALA A 368 5.31 13.19 32.01
C ALA A 368 4.53 13.59 30.74
N LEU A 369 3.91 12.62 30.05
CA LEU A 369 3.07 12.85 28.89
C LEU A 369 1.88 13.73 29.26
N ALA A 370 1.14 13.39 30.32
CA ALA A 370 -0.02 14.16 30.74
C ALA A 370 0.32 15.61 31.12
N VAL A 371 1.37 15.81 31.93
CA VAL A 371 1.79 17.13 32.40
C VAL A 371 2.36 17.97 31.26
N ARG A 372 3.21 17.39 30.40
CA ARG A 372 3.82 18.11 29.28
C ARG A 372 2.78 18.48 28.22
N THR A 373 1.85 17.58 27.91
CA THR A 373 0.73 17.86 26.99
C THR A 373 -0.11 19.02 27.53
N SER A 374 -0.47 18.98 28.81
CA SER A 374 -1.19 20.08 29.46
C SER A 374 -0.43 21.40 29.37
N ARG A 375 0.88 21.39 29.61
CA ARG A 375 1.73 22.59 29.46
C ARG A 375 1.66 23.16 28.05
N GLU A 376 1.80 22.34 27.01
CA GLU A 376 1.74 22.81 25.61
C GLU A 376 0.38 23.42 25.24
N VAL A 377 -0.71 22.84 25.75
CA VAL A 377 -2.06 23.44 25.62
C VAL A 377 -2.09 24.85 26.21
N TYR A 378 -1.65 25.03 27.45
CA TYR A 378 -1.75 26.32 28.14
C TYR A 378 -0.72 27.36 27.67
N THR A 379 0.49 26.95 27.27
CA THR A 379 1.57 27.90 26.94
C THR A 379 1.71 28.18 25.45
N SER A 380 1.38 27.20 24.60
CA SER A 380 1.68 27.25 23.16
C SER A 380 0.42 27.46 22.29
N GLY A 381 -0.76 27.48 22.92
CA GLY A 381 -2.05 27.69 22.27
C GLY A 381 -2.49 26.51 21.40
N VAL A 382 -2.11 25.29 21.80
CA VAL A 382 -2.58 24.06 21.16
C VAL A 382 -4.06 23.89 21.43
N ASP A 383 -4.86 23.76 20.36
CA ASP A 383 -6.32 23.65 20.42
C ASP A 383 -6.85 22.29 19.92
N ALA A 384 -5.94 21.41 19.51
CA ALA A 384 -6.21 20.01 19.22
C ALA A 384 -5.02 19.11 19.62
N VAL A 385 -5.33 17.92 20.12
CA VAL A 385 -4.34 16.90 20.49
C VAL A 385 -4.72 15.57 19.85
N ILE A 386 -3.77 14.99 19.11
CA ILE A 386 -3.81 13.58 18.73
C ILE A 386 -3.00 12.81 19.77
N LEU A 387 -3.69 12.00 20.58
CA LEU A 387 -3.06 11.14 21.57
C LEU A 387 -2.85 9.76 20.97
N VAL A 388 -1.61 9.27 20.96
CA VAL A 388 -1.27 7.92 20.50
C VAL A 388 -0.90 7.09 21.73
N SER A 389 -1.89 6.38 22.27
CA SER A 389 -1.71 5.40 23.35
C SER A 389 -2.99 4.59 23.52
N SER A 390 -2.86 3.30 23.87
CA SER A 390 -4.01 2.46 24.25
C SER A 390 -4.27 2.46 25.76
N ASP A 391 -3.48 3.21 26.54
CA ASP A 391 -3.64 3.31 27.99
C ASP A 391 -4.88 4.14 28.37
N SER A 392 -5.71 3.58 29.25
CA SER A 392 -6.91 4.24 29.77
C SER A 392 -6.61 5.36 30.77
N ASP A 393 -5.42 5.39 31.36
CA ASP A 393 -5.08 6.38 32.40
C ASP A 393 -5.08 7.82 31.86
N TYR A 394 -4.86 8.00 30.56
CA TYR A 394 -4.95 9.30 29.89
C TYR A 394 -6.37 9.86 29.81
N TRP A 395 -7.40 9.08 30.14
CA TRP A 395 -8.78 9.59 30.22
C TRP A 395 -8.89 10.81 31.15
N ALA A 396 -8.16 10.80 32.27
CA ALA A 396 -8.15 11.93 33.20
C ALA A 396 -7.65 13.22 32.54
N MET A 397 -6.62 13.13 31.69
CA MET A 397 -6.11 14.27 30.93
C MET A 397 -7.14 14.74 29.88
N ILE A 398 -7.70 13.81 29.11
CA ILE A 398 -8.71 14.12 28.07
C ILE A 398 -9.89 14.85 28.69
N HIS A 399 -10.39 14.34 29.83
CA HIS A 399 -11.54 14.91 30.53
C HIS A 399 -11.23 16.29 31.14
N GLN A 400 -10.01 16.52 31.61
CA GLN A 400 -9.65 17.77 32.29
C GLN A 400 -9.34 18.91 31.31
N LEU A 401 -8.95 18.60 30.08
CA LEU A 401 -8.67 19.56 29.01
C LEU A 401 -9.90 19.76 28.11
N ASP A 402 -11.02 20.16 28.71
CA ASP A 402 -12.34 20.29 28.08
C ASP A 402 -12.44 21.29 26.92
N SER A 403 -11.53 22.26 26.87
CA SER A 403 -11.39 23.25 25.79
C SER A 403 -10.57 22.77 24.59
N VAL A 404 -10.01 21.56 24.66
CA VAL A 404 -9.15 20.98 23.62
C VAL A 404 -9.88 19.88 22.88
N ARG A 405 -9.71 19.84 21.56
CA ARG A 405 -10.24 18.74 20.74
C ARG A 405 -9.28 17.57 20.74
N PHE A 406 -9.76 16.42 21.18
CA PHE A 406 -8.97 15.19 21.17
C PHE A 406 -9.33 14.29 19.99
N LEU A 407 -8.33 13.57 19.51
CA LEU A 407 -8.49 12.33 18.76
C LEU A 407 -7.53 11.30 19.34
N VAL A 408 -8.02 10.08 19.57
CA VAL A 408 -7.20 9.01 20.17
C VAL A 408 -6.87 7.95 19.13
N MET A 409 -5.58 7.67 18.98
CA MET A 409 -5.04 6.61 18.12
C MET A 409 -4.68 5.40 18.99
N LEU A 410 -5.32 4.27 18.74
CA LEU A 410 -5.31 3.07 19.59
C LEU A 410 -4.68 1.87 18.87
N GLU A 411 -4.18 0.89 19.61
CA GLU A 411 -3.81 -0.42 19.07
C GLU A 411 -4.86 -1.49 19.45
N LYS A 412 -5.40 -2.20 18.45
CA LYS A 412 -6.44 -3.21 18.64
C LYS A 412 -6.06 -4.27 19.67
N GLY A 413 -4.81 -4.71 19.65
CA GLY A 413 -4.30 -5.75 20.55
C GLY A 413 -4.11 -5.30 22.01
N LYS A 414 -4.05 -3.98 22.25
CA LYS A 414 -3.78 -3.40 23.57
C LYS A 414 -4.99 -2.67 24.16
N THR A 415 -6.08 -2.56 23.40
CA THR A 415 -7.25 -1.77 23.80
C THR A 415 -8.37 -2.63 24.37
N GLY A 416 -8.78 -2.33 25.62
CA GLY A 416 -9.97 -2.93 26.24
C GLY A 416 -11.28 -2.30 25.76
N MET A 417 -12.41 -3.01 25.86
CA MET A 417 -13.72 -2.45 25.48
C MET A 417 -14.13 -1.22 26.31
N ALA A 418 -13.63 -1.08 27.54
CA ALA A 418 -14.02 -0.01 28.46
C ALA A 418 -13.56 1.38 27.99
N ILE A 419 -12.33 1.52 27.49
CA ILE A 419 -11.82 2.81 26.99
C ILE A 419 -12.57 3.22 25.72
N MET A 420 -12.83 2.28 24.80
CA MET A 420 -13.59 2.56 23.57
C MET A 420 -15.02 3.05 23.87
N ASP A 421 -15.71 2.39 24.79
CA ASP A 421 -17.06 2.77 25.22
C ASP A 421 -17.06 4.15 25.90
N THR A 422 -16.02 4.46 26.68
CA THR A 422 -15.85 5.79 27.30
C THR A 422 -15.64 6.88 26.25
N LEU A 423 -14.70 6.70 25.32
CA LEU A 423 -14.45 7.64 24.22
C LEU A 423 -15.72 7.87 23.37
N ALA A 424 -16.43 6.80 23.03
CA ALA A 424 -17.67 6.88 22.25
C ALA A 424 -18.83 7.58 23.00
N ARG A 425 -18.93 7.40 24.33
CA ARG A 425 -19.96 8.07 25.15
C ARG A 425 -19.74 9.57 25.25
N HIS A 426 -18.48 9.99 25.26
CA HIS A 426 -18.08 11.39 25.35
C HIS A 426 -17.78 12.02 23.99
N GLU A 427 -18.14 11.32 22.90
CA GLU A 427 -18.00 11.80 21.51
C GLU A 427 -16.56 12.17 21.14
N ILE A 428 -15.58 11.53 21.78
CA ILE A 428 -14.16 11.67 21.44
C ILE A 428 -13.86 10.76 20.24
N PRO A 429 -13.47 11.30 19.07
CA PRO A 429 -13.07 10.50 17.93
C PRO A 429 -11.87 9.62 18.28
N PHE A 430 -11.90 8.37 17.81
CA PHE A 430 -10.76 7.47 17.91
C PHE A 430 -10.66 6.60 16.67
N CYS A 431 -9.44 6.13 16.38
CA CYS A 431 -9.15 5.17 15.31
C CYS A 431 -8.07 4.20 15.75
N PHE A 432 -7.92 3.10 15.01
CA PHE A 432 -6.85 2.15 15.26
C PHE A 432 -5.68 2.40 14.33
N ILE A 433 -4.46 2.48 14.88
CA ILE A 433 -3.25 2.61 14.06
C ILE A 433 -3.00 1.34 13.25
N ASP A 434 -3.57 0.20 13.66
CA ASP A 434 -3.55 -1.06 12.91
C ASP A 434 -4.31 -1.01 11.58
N ASP A 435 -5.22 -0.05 11.42
CA ASP A 435 -6.07 0.04 10.22
C ASP A 435 -5.41 0.81 9.07
N PHE A 436 -4.31 1.51 9.33
CA PHE A 436 -3.59 2.26 8.31
C PHE A 436 -2.66 1.36 7.49
N CYS A 437 -2.54 1.65 6.20
CA CYS A 437 -1.75 0.84 5.29
C CYS A 437 -0.26 0.86 5.65
N THR A 438 0.28 -0.29 6.05
CA THR A 438 1.69 -0.40 6.47
C THR A 438 2.67 -0.57 5.31
N ALA A 439 2.20 -0.61 4.06
CA ALA A 439 3.06 -0.74 2.87
C ALA A 439 4.09 0.39 2.78
N ALA A 440 3.69 1.63 3.09
CA ALA A 440 4.61 2.77 3.15
C ALA A 440 5.70 2.55 4.22
N SER A 441 5.31 2.13 5.43
CA SER A 441 6.25 1.79 6.49
C SER A 441 7.17 0.62 6.15
N TYR A 442 6.72 -0.32 5.31
CA TYR A 442 7.57 -1.41 4.81
C TYR A 442 8.73 -0.85 3.97
N ASN A 443 8.49 0.12 3.09
CA ASN A 443 9.56 0.78 2.34
C ASN A 443 10.54 1.53 3.27
N ILE A 444 10.04 2.15 4.33
CA ILE A 444 10.88 2.83 5.33
C ILE A 444 11.71 1.79 6.12
N LYS A 445 11.13 0.64 6.48
CA LYS A 445 11.85 -0.51 7.07
C LYS A 445 12.96 -1.00 6.15
N THR A 446 12.63 -1.31 4.88
CA THR A 446 13.59 -1.79 3.87
C THR A 446 14.73 -0.78 3.71
N SER A 447 14.42 0.50 3.47
CA SER A 447 15.45 1.52 3.25
C SER A 447 16.32 1.79 4.49
N THR A 448 15.74 1.70 5.69
CA THR A 448 16.49 1.77 6.95
C THR A 448 17.45 0.60 7.09
N LEU A 449 16.99 -0.62 6.78
CA LEU A 449 17.82 -1.82 6.83
C LEU A 449 18.95 -1.78 5.79
N ILE A 450 18.65 -1.35 4.56
CA ILE A 450 19.64 -1.15 3.50
C ILE A 450 20.70 -0.15 3.95
N ASN A 451 20.31 1.01 4.49
CA ASN A 451 21.25 2.03 4.96
C ASN A 451 22.14 1.49 6.09
N ALA A 452 21.56 0.81 7.08
CA ALA A 452 22.31 0.24 8.20
C ALA A 452 23.30 -0.86 7.76
N ILE A 453 22.95 -1.66 6.76
CA ILE A 453 23.87 -2.65 6.18
C ILE A 453 24.95 -1.96 5.33
N GLN A 454 24.57 -0.95 4.53
CA GLN A 454 25.51 -0.20 3.72
C GLN A 454 26.56 0.52 4.58
N GLU A 455 26.15 1.07 5.72
CA GLU A 455 27.07 1.67 6.70
C GLU A 455 28.05 0.64 7.27
N GLN A 456 27.58 -0.55 7.65
CA GLN A 456 28.45 -1.64 8.09
C GLN A 456 29.44 -2.09 7.01
N ILE A 457 29.00 -2.17 5.75
CA ILE A 457 29.87 -2.48 4.61
C ILE A 457 30.94 -1.40 4.45
N ASN A 458 30.56 -0.13 4.51
CA ASN A 458 31.48 1.00 4.36
C ASN A 458 32.52 1.03 5.49
N GLN A 459 32.11 0.81 6.74
CA GLN A 459 33.01 0.71 7.89
C GLN A 459 34.01 -0.44 7.75
N GLN A 460 33.57 -1.60 7.25
CA GLN A 460 34.48 -2.72 6.97
C GLN A 460 35.46 -2.42 5.84
N LEU A 461 35.01 -1.77 4.75
CA LEU A 461 35.88 -1.35 3.65
C LEU A 461 36.89 -0.27 4.07
N ALA A 462 36.53 0.59 5.01
CA ALA A 462 37.41 1.59 5.61
C ALA A 462 38.43 1.01 6.60
N GLY A 463 38.36 -0.30 6.92
CA GLY A 463 39.24 -0.97 7.87
C GLY A 463 38.90 -0.71 9.34
N GLU A 464 37.72 -0.15 9.62
CA GLU A 464 37.27 0.20 10.98
C GLU A 464 36.75 -1.02 11.76
N SER A 465 36.53 -2.15 11.08
CA SER A 465 36.08 -3.41 11.69
C SER A 465 36.97 -4.58 11.26
N THR A 466 37.38 -5.39 12.23
CA THR A 466 38.20 -6.61 12.04
C THR A 466 37.36 -7.87 11.88
N LYS A 467 36.02 -7.76 11.90
CA LYS A 467 35.12 -8.90 11.72
C LYS A 467 35.17 -9.43 10.28
N PRO A 468 34.98 -10.74 10.06
CA PRO A 468 34.84 -11.30 8.71
C PRO A 468 33.65 -10.67 7.98
N PHE A 469 33.81 -10.49 6.66
CA PHE A 469 32.78 -9.92 5.80
C PHE A 469 31.67 -10.95 5.57
N ASN A 470 30.67 -10.97 6.46
CA ASN A 470 29.51 -11.86 6.39
C ASN A 470 28.20 -11.06 6.33
N VAL A 471 27.59 -11.04 5.16
CA VAL A 471 26.36 -10.25 4.89
C VAL A 471 25.12 -10.79 5.60
N ARG A 472 25.07 -12.08 5.97
CA ARG A 472 23.98 -12.61 6.81
C ARG A 472 24.10 -12.10 8.25
N GLU A 473 25.31 -12.07 8.78
CA GLU A 473 25.57 -11.50 10.11
C GLU A 473 25.34 -9.99 10.15
N MET A 474 25.74 -9.26 9.09
CA MET A 474 25.44 -7.83 8.96
C MET A 474 23.93 -7.57 8.92
N MET A 475 23.17 -8.41 8.22
CA MET A 475 21.70 -8.33 8.19
C MET A 475 21.09 -8.58 9.56
N GLU A 476 21.48 -9.64 10.26
CA GLU A 476 20.97 -9.93 11.61
C GLU A 476 21.36 -8.84 12.62
N THR A 477 22.60 -8.33 12.52
CA THR A 477 23.07 -7.20 13.34
C THR A 477 22.25 -5.94 13.05
N ALA A 478 21.98 -5.66 11.77
CA ALA A 478 21.17 -4.52 11.38
C ALA A 478 19.72 -4.67 11.86
N LEU A 479 19.13 -5.87 11.75
CA LEU A 479 17.79 -6.17 12.28
C LEU A 479 17.72 -5.99 13.80
N GLN A 480 18.73 -6.47 14.54
CA GLN A 480 18.81 -6.31 15.99
C GLN A 480 18.97 -4.83 16.39
N ASN A 481 19.89 -4.11 15.75
CA ASN A 481 20.18 -2.71 16.08
C ASN A 481 19.01 -1.78 15.68
N SER A 482 18.36 -2.07 14.56
CA SER A 482 17.14 -1.35 14.12
C SER A 482 15.87 -1.88 14.78
N TRP A 483 15.96 -2.95 15.58
CA TRP A 483 14.85 -3.69 16.18
C TRP A 483 13.78 -4.14 15.17
N ILE A 484 14.07 -4.15 13.86
CA ILE A 484 13.10 -4.51 12.82
C ILE A 484 12.77 -5.99 12.93
N MET A 485 11.50 -6.31 13.14
CA MET A 485 11.01 -7.68 13.13
C MET A 485 10.64 -8.09 11.70
N MET A 486 11.22 -9.21 11.25
CA MET A 486 10.91 -9.88 10.00
C MET A 486 10.73 -11.37 10.26
N THR A 487 9.75 -11.97 9.59
CA THR A 487 9.62 -13.43 9.51
C THR A 487 10.78 -14.04 8.72
N ASP A 488 11.05 -15.33 8.91
CA ASP A 488 12.13 -16.03 8.18
C ASP A 488 11.95 -15.94 6.64
N LYS A 489 10.69 -15.93 6.18
CA LYS A 489 10.38 -15.75 4.76
C LYS A 489 10.75 -14.35 4.25
N GLU A 490 10.45 -13.31 5.04
CA GLU A 490 10.82 -11.92 4.70
C GLU A 490 12.34 -11.74 4.72
N LYS A 491 13.04 -12.29 5.72
CA LYS A 491 14.50 -12.27 5.81
C LYS A 491 15.15 -12.88 4.56
N GLU A 492 14.69 -14.05 4.14
CA GLU A 492 15.26 -14.72 2.98
C GLU A 492 14.91 -14.01 1.65
N ALA A 493 13.72 -13.40 1.56
CA ALA A 493 13.35 -12.57 0.42
C ALA A 493 14.24 -11.32 0.30
N PHE A 494 14.44 -10.59 1.41
CA PHE A 494 15.32 -9.43 1.49
C PHE A 494 16.77 -9.81 1.12
N TYR A 495 17.28 -10.91 1.69
CA TYR A 495 18.61 -11.42 1.40
C TYR A 495 18.81 -11.70 -0.10
N LYS A 496 17.86 -12.39 -0.73
CA LYS A 496 17.93 -12.72 -2.16
C LYS A 496 17.86 -11.48 -3.05
N ARG A 497 17.07 -10.48 -2.67
CA ARG A 497 16.83 -9.29 -3.49
C ARG A 497 17.96 -8.27 -3.39
N TYR A 498 18.47 -7.99 -2.20
CA TYR A 498 19.43 -6.89 -1.97
C TYR A 498 20.86 -7.37 -1.73
N LEU A 499 21.03 -8.47 -0.99
CA LEU A 499 22.36 -8.93 -0.54
C LEU A 499 23.01 -9.88 -1.55
N LEU A 500 22.26 -10.78 -2.19
CA LEU A 500 22.81 -11.63 -3.25
C LEU A 500 23.09 -10.87 -4.55
N CYS A 501 22.44 -9.72 -4.76
CA CYS A 501 22.55 -8.93 -5.97
C CYS A 501 23.44 -7.67 -5.81
N MET A 502 24.27 -7.62 -4.76
CA MET A 502 25.20 -6.51 -4.56
C MET A 502 26.12 -6.31 -5.76
N LYS A 503 26.44 -5.05 -6.04
CA LYS A 503 27.33 -4.65 -7.13
C LYS A 503 28.62 -4.09 -6.56
N LEU A 504 29.74 -4.55 -7.09
CA LEU A 504 31.06 -4.00 -6.82
C LEU A 504 31.40 -2.99 -7.91
N ASN A 505 31.71 -1.77 -7.51
CA ASN A 505 32.14 -0.69 -8.39
C ASN A 505 33.58 -0.31 -8.06
N VAL A 506 34.38 -0.11 -9.11
CA VAL A 506 35.76 0.37 -9.00
C VAL A 506 35.84 1.72 -9.70
N SER A 507 36.18 2.77 -8.97
CA SER A 507 36.36 4.11 -9.52
C SER A 507 37.70 4.25 -10.25
N PRO A 508 37.87 5.27 -11.12
CA PRO A 508 39.11 5.45 -11.90
C PRO A 508 40.38 5.63 -11.05
N ASP A 509 40.24 6.06 -9.80
CA ASP A 509 41.33 6.19 -8.82
C ASP A 509 41.64 4.87 -8.08
N GLY A 510 40.93 3.79 -8.41
CA GLY A 510 41.11 2.45 -7.83
C GLY A 510 40.33 2.20 -6.54
N ALA A 511 39.53 3.15 -6.04
CA ALA A 511 38.71 2.90 -4.86
C ALA A 511 37.58 1.91 -5.15
N VAL A 512 37.33 1.01 -4.21
CA VAL A 512 36.29 -0.03 -4.30
C VAL A 512 35.09 0.37 -3.46
N SER A 513 33.90 0.31 -4.05
CA SER A 513 32.64 0.45 -3.33
C SER A 513 31.73 -0.73 -3.61
N ILE A 514 30.95 -1.13 -2.62
CA ILE A 514 29.93 -2.17 -2.75
C ILE A 514 28.58 -1.50 -2.51
N THR A 515 27.65 -1.67 -3.45
CA THR A 515 26.29 -1.14 -3.35
C THR A 515 25.28 -2.27 -3.33
N LEU A 516 24.30 -2.21 -2.41
CA LEU A 516 23.18 -3.15 -2.37
C LEU A 516 22.33 -3.11 -3.66
N GLY A 517 21.67 -4.24 -3.97
CA GLY A 517 20.95 -4.52 -5.21
C GLY A 517 19.66 -3.73 -5.45
#